data_AF-A0A256Y8Z6-F1
#
_entry.id   AF-A0A256Y8Z6-F1
#
_cell.length_a   1.000
_cell.length_b   1.000
_cell.length_c   1.000
_cell.angle_alpha   90.00
_cell.angle_beta   90.00
_cell.angle_gamma   90.00
#
_symmetry.space_group_name_H-M   'P 1'
#
loop_
_entity.id
_entity.type
_entity.pdbx_description
1 polymer ?
#
loop_
_entity_poly.entity_id
_entity_poly.type
_entity_poly.pdbx_seq_one_letter_code
_entity_poly.pdbx_strand_id
1 'polypeptide(L)'
;MKKRLRKTITIVLILAFILVPFFIIKTGITGNFIKKYENQEYSYTKAICVEDNYCEDYKIICEGNKLIKMTPTGFGIKKYEGITAQKYEEAIGKLCD
;
A
#
# COMPACT_ATOMS: atom_id res chain seq x y z
N MET A 1 58.19 -7.95 -26.14
CA MET A 1 57.14 -8.50 -25.24
C MET A 1 56.50 -7.45 -24.33
N LYS A 2 57.24 -6.55 -23.67
CA LYS A 2 56.69 -5.53 -22.74
C LYS A 2 55.55 -4.66 -23.29
N LYS A 3 55.60 -4.28 -24.58
CA LYS A 3 54.54 -3.45 -25.21
C LYS A 3 53.20 -4.19 -25.41
N ARG A 4 53.23 -5.51 -25.67
CA ARG A 4 52.00 -6.32 -25.82
C ARG A 4 51.35 -6.58 -24.45
N LEU A 5 52.17 -6.81 -23.42
CA LEU A 5 51.71 -6.98 -22.03
C LEU A 5 51.06 -5.71 -21.47
N ARG A 6 51.61 -4.53 -21.79
CA ARG A 6 51.05 -3.25 -21.32
C ARG A 6 49.65 -3.00 -21.88
N LYS A 7 49.40 -3.37 -23.14
CA LYS A 7 48.08 -3.24 -23.78
C LYS A 7 47.04 -4.19 -23.17
N THR A 8 47.40 -5.44 -22.87
CA THR A 8 46.47 -6.37 -22.22
C THR A 8 46.07 -5.91 -20.83
N ILE A 9 47.01 -5.38 -20.04
CA ILE A 9 46.71 -4.84 -18.70
C ILE A 9 45.72 -3.68 -18.78
N THR A 10 45.88 -2.77 -19.75
CA THR A 10 44.97 -1.63 -19.91
C THR A 10 43.55 -2.08 -20.28
N ILE A 11 43.40 -3.09 -21.15
CA ILE A 11 42.08 -3.63 -21.53
C ILE A 11 41.38 -4.27 -20.34
N VAL A 12 42.12 -5.04 -19.52
CA VAL A 12 41.56 -5.67 -18.31
C VAL A 12 41.07 -4.64 -17.30
N LEU A 13 41.80 -3.55 -17.10
CA LEU A 13 41.40 -2.46 -16.20
C LEU A 13 40.13 -1.75 -16.66
N ILE A 14 40.01 -1.48 -17.97
CA ILE A 14 38.81 -0.87 -18.55
C ILE A 14 37.60 -1.81 -18.37
N LEU A 15 37.79 -3.11 -18.63
CA LEU A 15 36.72 -4.10 -18.47
C LEU A 15 36.26 -4.20 -17.01
N ALA A 16 37.20 -4.19 -16.05
CA ALA A 16 36.88 -4.19 -14.63
C ALA A 16 36.09 -2.94 -14.22
N PHE A 17 36.48 -1.76 -14.72
CA PHE A 17 35.79 -0.50 -14.42
C PHE A 17 34.34 -0.48 -14.90
N ILE A 18 34.06 -1.11 -16.06
CA ILE A 18 32.69 -1.24 -16.60
C ILE A 18 31.87 -2.24 -15.79
N LEU A 19 32.47 -3.32 -15.27
CA LEU A 19 31.76 -4.38 -14.57
C LEU A 19 31.44 -4.05 -13.10
N VAL A 20 32.29 -3.26 -12.41
CA VAL A 20 32.08 -2.86 -11.01
C VAL A 20 30.71 -2.21 -10.73
N PRO A 21 30.21 -1.23 -11.52
CA PRO A 21 28.92 -0.60 -11.24
C PRO A 21 27.73 -1.56 -11.36
N PHE A 22 27.82 -2.63 -12.18
CA PHE A 22 26.76 -3.64 -12.28
C PHE A 22 26.56 -4.43 -10.97
N PHE A 23 27.62 -4.61 -10.18
CA PHE A 23 27.53 -5.29 -8.88
C PHE A 23 26.92 -4.40 -7.79
N ILE A 24 27.06 -3.08 -7.89
CA ILE A 24 26.56 -2.12 -6.90
C ILE A 24 25.04 -1.89 -7.03
N ILE A 25 24.48 -2.01 -8.23
CA ILE A 25 23.05 -1.71 -8.49
C ILE A 25 22.09 -2.74 -7.86
N LYS A 26 22.56 -3.92 -7.43
CA LYS A 26 21.68 -5.00 -6.96
C LYS A 26 21.08 -4.83 -5.54
N THR A 27 21.47 -3.82 -4.75
CA THR A 27 21.21 -3.86 -3.30
C THR A 27 20.21 -2.84 -2.73
N GLY A 28 19.37 -2.15 -3.50
CA GLY A 28 18.44 -1.23 -2.79
C GLY A 28 17.34 -0.48 -3.53
N ILE A 29 17.21 -0.58 -4.85
CA ILE A 29 16.28 0.31 -5.56
C ILE A 29 14.82 -0.18 -5.47
N THR A 30 14.58 -1.49 -5.44
CA THR A 30 13.22 -2.04 -5.55
C THR A 30 12.50 -2.24 -4.22
N GLY A 31 13.22 -2.47 -3.10
CA GLY A 31 12.60 -2.77 -1.80
C GLY A 31 11.97 -1.57 -1.08
N ASN A 32 12.44 -0.35 -1.35
CA ASN A 32 11.96 0.86 -0.64
C ASN A 32 10.65 1.42 -1.21
N PHE A 33 10.26 1.03 -2.43
CA PHE A 33 8.99 1.45 -3.01
C PHE A 33 7.81 0.73 -2.37
N ILE A 34 7.96 -0.54 -2.00
CA ILE A 34 6.86 -1.34 -1.43
C ILE A 34 6.47 -0.83 -0.04
N LYS A 35 7.45 -0.45 0.80
CA LYS A 35 7.21 0.14 2.13
C LYS A 35 6.45 1.47 2.09
N LYS A 36 6.45 2.17 0.95
CA LYS A 36 5.71 3.43 0.79
C LYS A 36 4.22 3.21 0.58
N TYR A 37 3.78 2.02 0.17
CA TYR A 37 2.36 1.72 -0.05
C TYR A 37 1.65 1.28 1.23
N GLU A 38 2.38 0.75 2.21
CA GLU A 38 1.83 0.31 3.50
C GLU A 38 1.25 1.47 4.34
N ASN A 39 1.70 2.71 4.07
CA ASN A 39 1.22 3.93 4.75
C ASN A 39 0.51 4.90 3.78
N GLN A 40 -0.12 4.41 2.71
CA GLN A 40 -0.92 5.29 1.86
C GLN A 40 -2.30 5.50 2.46
N GLU A 41 -2.65 6.77 2.65
CA GLU A 41 -3.99 7.18 3.02
C GLU A 41 -4.95 6.93 1.85
N TYR A 42 -6.03 6.20 2.10
CA TYR A 42 -7.11 6.01 1.14
C TYR A 42 -8.46 6.29 1.79
N SER A 43 -9.44 6.66 0.97
CA SER A 43 -10.78 6.96 1.44
C SER A 43 -11.85 6.33 0.57
N TYR A 44 -12.92 5.87 1.20
CA TYR A 44 -14.08 5.28 0.52
C TYR A 44 -15.36 5.55 1.33
N THR A 45 -16.52 5.20 0.78
CA THR A 45 -17.82 5.36 1.45
C THR A 45 -18.44 4.00 1.79
N LYS A 46 -19.05 3.90 2.98
CA LYS A 46 -19.75 2.68 3.42
C LYS A 46 -21.01 3.03 4.20
N ALA A 47 -22.11 2.35 3.88
CA ALA A 47 -23.33 2.38 4.66
C ALA A 47 -23.20 1.44 5.87
N ILE A 48 -23.48 1.94 7.07
CA ILE A 48 -23.54 1.15 8.30
C ILE A 48 -24.96 1.26 8.87
N CYS A 49 -25.61 0.11 9.09
CA CYS A 49 -26.98 0.04 9.58
C CYS A 49 -26.98 -0.45 11.04
N VAL A 50 -27.53 0.34 11.95
CA VAL A 50 -27.51 0.10 13.41
C VAL A 50 -28.80 -0.58 13.88
N GLU A 51 -29.90 -0.30 13.19
CA GLU A 51 -31.25 -0.79 13.48
C GLU A 51 -31.95 -1.18 12.17
N ASP A 52 -33.00 -1.99 12.24
CA ASP A 52 -33.67 -2.59 11.08
C ASP A 52 -34.16 -1.58 10.01
N ASN A 53 -34.22 -0.28 10.32
CA ASN A 53 -34.68 0.75 9.39
C ASN A 53 -33.72 1.95 9.21
N TYR A 54 -32.56 1.99 9.87
CA TYR A 54 -31.65 3.13 9.80
C TYR A 54 -30.26 2.70 9.33
N CYS A 55 -29.85 3.25 8.19
CA CYS A 55 -28.50 3.15 7.67
C CYS A 55 -27.90 4.55 7.53
N GLU A 56 -26.66 4.70 7.95
CA GLU A 56 -25.91 5.93 7.81
C GLU A 56 -24.68 5.68 6.92
N ASP A 57 -24.51 6.54 5.92
CA ASP A 57 -23.37 6.52 5.02
C ASP A 57 -22.20 7.27 5.67
N TYR A 58 -21.07 6.61 5.75
CA TYR A 58 -19.84 7.17 6.27
C TYR A 58 -18.78 7.27 5.19
N LYS A 59 -18.10 8.41 5.13
CA LYS A 59 -16.78 8.52 4.52
C LYS A 59 -15.74 8.00 5.51
N ILE A 60 -15.03 6.96 5.11
CA ILE A 60 -13.99 6.29 5.88
C ILE A 60 -12.65 6.65 5.28
N ILE A 61 -11.70 7.00 6.14
CA ILE A 61 -10.31 7.31 5.79
C ILE A 61 -9.42 6.35 6.58
N CYS A 62 -8.60 5.60 5.84
CA CYS A 62 -7.71 4.59 6.37
C CYS A 62 -6.26 4.90 5.98
N GLU A 63 -5.31 4.53 6.83
CA GLU A 63 -3.88 4.50 6.55
C GLU A 63 -3.41 3.06 6.75
N GLY A 64 -3.17 2.34 5.65
CA GLY A 64 -3.05 0.88 5.70
C GLY A 64 -4.30 0.25 6.33
N ASN A 65 -4.12 -0.52 7.40
CA ASN A 65 -5.20 -1.23 8.10
C ASN A 65 -5.78 -0.44 9.29
N LYS A 66 -5.40 0.84 9.43
CA LYS A 66 -5.82 1.68 10.56
C LYS A 66 -6.87 2.67 10.13
N LEU A 67 -8.00 2.68 10.85
CA LEU A 67 -9.01 3.72 10.73
C LEU A 67 -8.48 5.04 11.28
N ILE A 68 -8.38 6.05 10.42
CA ILE A 68 -7.94 7.40 10.79
C ILE A 68 -9.14 8.30 11.09
N LYS A 69 -10.16 8.24 10.24
CA LYS A 69 -11.34 9.10 10.37
C LYS A 69 -12.57 8.44 9.78
N MET A 70 -13.69 8.64 10.45
CA MET A 70 -15.01 8.28 9.96
C MET A 70 -15.91 9.52 10.06
N THR A 71 -16.52 9.93 8.95
CA THR A 71 -17.38 11.12 8.88
C THR A 71 -18.72 10.75 8.28
N PRO A 72 -19.86 10.99 8.96
CA PRO A 72 -21.16 10.76 8.38
C PRO A 72 -21.37 11.72 7.20
N THR A 73 -21.84 11.19 6.09
CA THR A 73 -22.08 11.94 4.84
C THR A 73 -23.55 11.99 4.45
N GLY A 74 -24.35 11.08 4.97
CA GLY A 74 -25.78 11.01 4.69
C GLY A 74 -26.42 9.86 5.44
N PHE A 75 -27.75 9.77 5.38
CA PHE A 75 -28.48 8.65 5.95
C PHE A 75 -29.59 8.22 4.99
N GLY A 76 -29.88 6.93 5.04
CA GLY A 76 -30.98 6.30 4.32
C GLY A 76 -31.88 5.57 5.31
N ILE A 77 -33.18 5.86 5.25
CA ILE A 77 -34.18 5.05 5.93
C ILE A 77 -34.49 3.89 4.99
N LYS A 78 -33.97 2.71 5.29
CA LYS A 78 -34.37 1.50 4.57
C LYS A 78 -35.73 1.09 5.11
N LYS A 79 -36.65 0.79 4.19
CA LYS A 79 -37.85 0.01 4.50
C LYS A 79 -37.54 -1.42 4.11
N TYR A 80 -36.97 -2.28 4.98
CA TYR A 80 -37.17 -3.74 4.89
C TYR A 80 -36.53 -4.60 6.01
N GLU A 81 -37.12 -5.79 6.13
CA GLU A 81 -36.84 -6.96 6.98
C GLU A 81 -35.35 -7.25 7.30
N GLY A 82 -35.04 -7.20 8.60
CA GLY A 82 -34.20 -8.17 9.28
C GLY A 82 -32.70 -8.12 9.01
N ILE A 83 -31.98 -7.22 9.69
CA ILE A 83 -30.56 -7.43 9.97
C ILE A 83 -30.27 -7.09 11.44
N THR A 84 -29.93 -8.13 12.21
CA THR A 84 -29.64 -8.06 13.65
C THR A 84 -28.28 -7.43 13.99
N ALA A 85 -28.20 -6.76 15.14
CA ALA A 85 -27.07 -6.01 15.69
C ALA A 85 -25.69 -6.70 15.70
N GLN A 86 -25.65 -8.04 15.63
CA GLN A 86 -24.40 -8.82 15.62
C GLN A 86 -23.50 -8.55 14.39
N LYS A 87 -24.05 -8.05 13.27
CA LYS A 87 -23.26 -7.70 12.07
C LYS A 87 -22.53 -6.35 12.19
N TYR A 88 -22.83 -5.54 13.21
CA TYR A 88 -22.30 -4.18 13.34
C TYR A 88 -20.83 -4.18 13.77
N GLU A 89 -20.48 -4.93 14.81
CA GLU A 89 -19.10 -4.96 15.33
C GLU A 89 -18.12 -5.64 14.35
N GLU A 90 -18.55 -6.69 13.64
CA GLU A 90 -17.73 -7.32 12.60
C GLU A 90 -17.51 -6.39 11.39
N ALA A 91 -18.50 -5.55 11.07
CA ALA A 91 -18.39 -4.61 9.96
C ALA A 91 -17.41 -3.46 10.24
N ILE A 92 -17.21 -3.10 11.52
CA ILE A 92 -16.28 -2.05 11.96
C ILE A 92 -14.84 -2.57 11.99
N GLY A 93 -14.63 -3.81 12.41
CA GLY A 93 -13.30 -4.42 12.47
C GLY A 93 -12.62 -4.56 11.10
N LYS A 94 -13.40 -4.61 10.01
CA LYS A 94 -12.93 -4.77 8.62
C LYS A 94 -13.11 -3.50 7.76
N LEU A 95 -13.04 -2.31 8.37
CA LEU A 95 -13.18 -1.07 7.60
C LEU A 95 -11.88 -0.66 6.89
N CYS A 96 -10.73 -1.19 7.26
CA CYS A 96 -9.48 -0.82 6.60
C CYS A 96 -8.68 -2.03 6.11
N ASP A 97 -9.32 -3.20 6.07
CA ASP A 97 -8.73 -4.47 5.62
C ASP A 97 -9.14 -4.82 4.18
#